data_AF-C8NAB2-F1
#
_entry.id   AF-C8NAB2-F1
#
_cell.length_a   1.000
_cell.length_b   1.000
_cell.length_c   1.000
_cell.angle_alpha   90.00
_cell.angle_beta   90.00
_cell.angle_gamma   90.00
#
_symmetry.space_group_name_H-M   'P 1'
#
loop_
_entity.id
_entity.type
_entity.pdbx_description
1 polymer ?
#
loop_
_entity_poly.entity_id
_entity_poly.type
_entity_poly.pdbx_seq_one_letter_code
_entity_poly.pdbx_strand_id
1 'polypeptide(L)'
;MQILLEFLFEILGQFILELLVELLGVGITKTCGGRTYHSWIAIVAYAVIGALLGIISLYYFPAPFLHSPLMRWLNLLLTPLAIAAAMETVGRWQLRRGKTRTRLAIFGYAWIFAFALAAARMFMQI
;
A
#
# COMPACT_ATOMS: atom_id res chain seq x y z
N MET A 1 4.60 -20.50 14.81
CA MET A 1 5.80 -19.70 14.48
C MET A 1 5.89 -19.35 13.00
N GLN A 2 5.56 -20.26 12.07
CA GLN A 2 5.58 -19.96 10.61
C GLN A 2 4.55 -18.89 10.19
N ILE A 3 3.30 -19.00 10.65
CA ILE A 3 2.19 -18.08 10.29
C ILE A 3 2.49 -16.61 10.63
N LEU A 4 3.07 -16.35 11.81
CA LEU A 4 3.40 -14.97 12.23
C LEU A 4 4.48 -14.36 11.32
N LEU A 5 5.44 -15.19 10.89
CA LEU A 5 6.53 -14.76 10.03
C LEU A 5 6.05 -14.51 8.60
N GLU A 6 5.14 -15.35 8.09
CA GLU A 6 4.44 -15.13 6.81
C GLU A 6 3.66 -13.81 6.81
N PHE A 7 2.85 -13.58 7.85
CA PHE A 7 2.09 -12.35 8.01
C PHE A 7 2.98 -11.11 8.11
N LEU A 8 4.08 -11.20 8.86
CA LEU A 8 5.06 -10.10 8.98
C LEU A 8 5.74 -9.81 7.64
N PHE A 9 6.13 -10.85 6.88
CA PHE A 9 6.75 -10.68 5.57
C PHE A 9 5.80 -10.01 4.59
N GLU A 10 4.52 -10.34 4.65
CA GLU A 10 3.50 -9.72 3.80
C GLU A 10 3.29 -8.24 4.14
N ILE A 11 3.17 -7.90 5.43
CA ILE A 11 3.13 -6.49 5.88
C ILE A 11 4.37 -5.73 5.41
N LEU A 12 5.56 -6.31 5.60
CA LEU A 12 6.82 -5.66 5.23
C LEU A 12 6.92 -5.47 3.72
N GLY A 13 6.57 -6.49 2.93
CA GLY A 13 6.59 -6.42 1.47
C GLY A 13 5.65 -5.34 0.93
N GLN A 14 4.41 -5.29 1.44
CA GLN A 14 3.47 -4.25 1.05
C GLN A 14 3.92 -2.86 1.52
N PHE A 15 4.45 -2.73 2.73
CA PHE A 15 4.99 -1.46 3.23
C PHE A 15 6.15 -0.95 2.37
N ILE A 16 7.06 -1.84 1.94
CA ILE A 16 8.15 -1.49 1.02
C ILE A 16 7.60 -1.02 -0.33
N LEU A 17 6.61 -1.72 -0.89
CA LEU A 17 5.99 -1.33 -2.16
C LEU A 17 5.33 0.04 -2.07
N GLU A 18 4.58 0.31 -1.01
CA GLU A 18 4.01 1.64 -0.79
C GLU A 18 5.10 2.71 -0.64
N LEU A 19 6.18 2.40 0.10
CA LEU A 19 7.27 3.35 0.29
C LEU A 19 7.95 3.68 -1.04
N LEU A 20 8.14 2.68 -1.91
CA LEU A 20 8.65 2.88 -3.27
C LEU A 20 7.71 3.76 -4.10
N VAL A 21 6.41 3.46 -4.11
CA VAL A 21 5.40 4.28 -4.82
C VAL A 21 5.38 5.71 -4.27
N GLU A 22 5.51 5.88 -2.96
CA GLU A 22 5.58 7.18 -2.32
C GLU A 22 6.82 7.97 -2.76
N LEU A 23 8.00 7.34 -2.76
CA LEU A 23 9.24 7.97 -3.23
C LEU A 23 9.14 8.40 -4.70
N LEU A 24 8.57 7.55 -5.56
CA LEU A 24 8.28 7.90 -6.96
C LEU A 24 7.30 9.07 -7.04
N GLY A 25 6.26 9.07 -6.21
CA GLY A 25 5.28 10.15 -6.10
C GLY A 25 5.89 11.49 -5.69
N VAL A 26 6.84 11.49 -4.74
CA VAL A 26 7.61 12.68 -4.35
C VAL A 26 8.43 13.21 -5.53
N GLY A 27 9.08 12.33 -6.30
CA GLY A 27 9.85 12.70 -7.49
C GLY A 27 8.97 13.37 -8.56
N ILE A 28 7.83 12.76 -8.89
CA ILE A 28 6.90 13.28 -9.90
C ILE A 28 6.27 14.60 -9.45
N THR A 29 5.85 14.72 -8.20
CA THR A 29 5.19 15.95 -7.69
C THR A 29 6.13 17.15 -7.62
N LYS A 30 7.44 16.94 -7.38
CA LYS A 30 8.44 18.01 -7.48
C LYS A 30 8.60 18.54 -8.90
N THR A 31 8.50 17.67 -9.91
CA THR A 31 8.68 18.03 -11.33
C THR A 31 7.40 18.59 -11.97
N CYS A 32 6.22 18.08 -11.60
CA CYS A 32 4.95 18.39 -12.27
C CYS A 32 4.11 19.51 -11.63
N GLY A 33 4.68 20.30 -10.71
CA GLY A 33 4.08 21.54 -10.22
C GLY A 33 2.64 21.37 -9.68
N GLY A 34 2.51 20.78 -8.49
CA GLY A 34 1.41 21.06 -7.54
C GLY A 34 -0.04 21.09 -8.06
N ARG A 35 -0.43 20.35 -9.11
CA ARG A 35 -1.84 20.30 -9.52
C ARG A 35 -2.68 19.60 -8.45
N THR A 36 -3.60 20.36 -7.86
CA THR A 36 -4.68 19.88 -6.98
C THR A 36 -5.70 19.09 -7.82
N TYR A 37 -5.38 17.84 -8.11
CA TYR A 37 -6.37 16.90 -8.63
C TYR A 37 -7.46 16.68 -7.58
N HIS A 38 -8.71 16.58 -8.04
CA HIS A 38 -9.86 16.25 -7.18
C HIS A 38 -9.58 14.95 -6.41
N SER A 39 -9.81 14.98 -5.10
CA SER A 39 -9.49 13.87 -4.18
C SER A 39 -10.07 12.53 -4.62
N TRP A 40 -11.25 12.54 -5.25
CA TRP A 40 -11.90 11.32 -5.74
C TRP A 40 -11.11 10.62 -6.86
N ILE A 41 -10.55 11.40 -7.78
CA ILE A 41 -9.74 10.87 -8.89
C ILE A 41 -8.45 10.26 -8.34
N ALA A 42 -7.85 10.89 -7.33
CA ALA A 42 -6.68 10.35 -6.66
C ALA A 42 -6.98 9.01 -5.96
N ILE A 43 -8.12 8.89 -5.29
CA ILE A 43 -8.55 7.64 -4.65
C ILE A 43 -8.64 6.52 -5.69
N VAL A 44 -9.35 6.76 -6.79
CA VAL A 44 -9.52 5.77 -7.87
C VAL A 44 -8.17 5.42 -8.50
N ALA A 45 -7.32 6.42 -8.77
CA ALA A 45 -6.00 6.18 -9.35
C ALA A 45 -5.14 5.30 -8.44
N TYR A 46 -5.08 5.59 -7.14
CA TYR A 46 -4.31 4.77 -6.20
C TYR A 46 -4.91 3.38 -6.00
N ALA A 47 -6.23 3.23 -6.03
CA ALA A 47 -6.86 1.91 -6.02
C ALA A 47 -6.46 1.08 -7.26
N VAL A 48 -6.50 1.68 -8.46
CA VAL A 48 -6.11 1.01 -9.70
C VAL A 48 -4.62 0.66 -9.70
N ILE A 49 -3.75 1.59 -9.29
CA ILE A 49 -2.30 1.34 -9.22
C ILE A 49 -2.00 0.24 -8.18
N GLY A 50 -2.67 0.27 -7.03
CA GLY A 50 -2.56 -0.77 -6.00
C GLY A 50 -2.98 -2.13 -6.52
N ALA A 51 -4.13 -2.22 -7.21
CA ALA A 51 -4.60 -3.46 -7.81
C ALA A 51 -3.61 -3.99 -8.88
N LEU A 52 -3.14 -3.13 -9.79
CA LEU A 52 -2.16 -3.52 -10.81
C LEU A 52 -0.86 -4.01 -10.18
N LEU A 53 -0.34 -3.32 -9.17
CA LEU A 53 0.87 -3.75 -8.45
C LEU A 53 0.63 -5.05 -7.68
N GLY A 54 -0.57 -5.27 -7.14
CA GLY A 54 -0.97 -6.54 -6.54
C GLY A 54 -0.86 -7.68 -7.53
N ILE A 55 -1.42 -7.51 -8.73
CA ILE A 55 -1.36 -8.49 -9.83
C ILE A 55 0.09 -8.73 -10.26
N ILE A 56 0.86 -7.66 -10.50
CA ILE A 56 2.27 -7.76 -10.89
C ILE A 56 3.08 -8.47 -9.81
N SER A 57 2.79 -8.22 -8.54
CA SER A 57 3.53 -8.84 -7.44
C SER A 57 3.28 -10.34 -7.34
N LEU A 58 2.14 -10.87 -7.84
CA LEU A 58 1.92 -12.31 -7.96
C LEU A 58 2.86 -12.97 -8.96
N TYR A 59 3.24 -12.26 -10.02
CA TYR A 59 4.19 -12.79 -10.99
C TYR A 59 5.56 -13.06 -10.35
N TYR A 60 6.00 -12.18 -9.44
CA TYR A 60 7.27 -12.35 -8.72
C TYR A 60 7.16 -13.24 -7.49
N PHE A 61 5.99 -13.25 -6.83
CA PHE A 61 5.72 -14.02 -5.62
C PHE A 61 4.40 -14.78 -5.79
N PRO A 62 4.40 -15.90 -6.53
CA PRO A 62 3.19 -16.66 -6.85
C PRO A 62 2.68 -17.49 -5.68
N ALA A 63 3.56 -17.85 -4.74
CA ALA A 63 3.18 -18.63 -3.57
C ALA A 63 2.28 -17.79 -2.64
N PRO A 64 1.09 -18.31 -2.25
CA PRO A 64 0.30 -17.66 -1.22
C PRO A 64 1.06 -17.73 0.10
N PHE A 65 1.38 -16.56 0.66
CA PHE A 65 2.08 -16.48 1.95
C PHE A 65 1.22 -17.04 3.09
N LEU A 66 -0.11 -17.03 2.97
CA LEU A 66 -1.03 -17.58 3.98
C LEU A 66 -1.83 -18.76 3.42
N HIS A 67 -1.63 -19.92 4.03
CA HIS A 67 -2.32 -21.17 3.66
C HIS A 67 -3.75 -21.27 4.24
N SER A 68 -4.05 -20.54 5.31
CA SER A 68 -5.36 -20.59 5.97
C SER A 68 -6.34 -19.57 5.36
N PRO A 69 -7.55 -20.00 4.93
CA PRO A 69 -8.53 -19.12 4.30
C PRO A 69 -9.02 -18.01 5.24
N LEU A 70 -9.23 -18.31 6.53
CA LEU A 70 -9.65 -17.32 7.52
C LEU A 70 -8.56 -16.25 7.75
N MET A 71 -7.29 -16.66 7.72
CA MET A 71 -6.16 -15.75 7.87
C MET A 71 -6.01 -14.82 6.66
N ARG A 72 -6.33 -15.26 5.44
CA ARG A 72 -6.34 -14.40 4.25
C ARG A 72 -7.36 -13.26 4.37
N TRP A 73 -8.55 -13.54 4.90
CA TRP A 73 -9.57 -12.52 5.16
C TRP A 73 -9.16 -11.53 6.24
N LEU A 74 -8.54 -12.02 7.33
CA LEU A 74 -8.00 -11.14 8.36
C LEU A 74 -6.88 -10.25 7.81
N ASN A 75 -5.99 -10.83 7.01
CA ASN A 75 -4.89 -10.12 6.36
C ASN A 75 -5.39 -9.02 5.40
N LEU A 76 -6.46 -9.27 4.66
CA LEU A 76 -7.10 -8.28 3.79
C LEU A 76 -7.55 -7.00 4.53
N LEU A 77 -7.85 -7.09 5.83
CA LEU A 77 -8.29 -5.96 6.64
C LEU A 77 -7.18 -5.41 7.53
N LEU A 78 -6.47 -6.28 8.24
CA LEU A 78 -5.45 -5.90 9.23
C LEU A 78 -4.22 -5.31 8.56
N THR A 79 -3.80 -5.85 7.42
CA THR A 79 -2.55 -5.44 6.79
C THR A 79 -2.67 -4.06 6.17
N PRO A 80 -3.71 -3.73 5.38
CA PRO A 80 -3.92 -2.36 4.91
C PRO A 80 -4.07 -1.35 6.05
N LEU A 81 -4.69 -1.75 7.17
CA LEU A 81 -4.84 -0.89 8.34
C LEU A 81 -3.48 -0.61 9.01
N ALA A 82 -2.69 -1.66 9.24
CA ALA A 82 -1.37 -1.55 9.85
C ALA A 82 -0.42 -0.70 8.98
N ILE A 83 -0.47 -0.91 7.67
CA ILE A 83 0.33 -0.18 6.69
C ILE A 83 -0.10 1.28 6.60
N ALA A 84 -1.40 1.55 6.52
CA ALA A 84 -1.92 2.92 6.50
C ALA A 84 -1.54 3.69 7.76
N ALA A 85 -1.60 3.04 8.93
CA ALA A 85 -1.13 3.62 10.18
C ALA A 85 0.39 3.91 10.14
N ALA A 86 1.19 2.97 9.63
CA ALA A 86 2.63 3.16 9.46
C ALA A 86 2.94 4.33 8.51
N MET A 87 2.27 4.41 7.35
CA MET A 87 2.43 5.52 6.41
C MET A 87 1.96 6.85 6.94
N GLU A 88 0.94 6.87 7.81
CA GLU A 88 0.57 8.10 8.51
C GLU A 88 1.70 8.60 9.40
N THR A 89 2.43 7.70 10.09
CA THR A 89 3.60 8.10 10.88
C THR A 89 4.72 8.66 10.01
N VAL A 90 4.94 8.07 8.82
CA VAL A 90 5.88 8.57 7.81
C VAL A 90 5.47 9.97 7.35
N GLY A 91 4.19 10.19 7.07
CA GLY A 91 3.66 11.52 6.71
C GLY A 91 3.86 12.56 7.80
N ARG A 92 3.59 12.21 9.06
CA ARG A 92 3.84 13.09 10.22
C ARG A 92 5.33 13.42 10.37
N TRP A 93 6.21 12.45 10.11
CA TRP A 93 7.66 12.66 10.12
C TRP A 93 8.14 13.57 8.99
N GLN A 94 7.57 13.46 7.79
CA GLN A 94 7.84 14.37 6.67
C GLN A 94 7.45 15.81 7.00
N LEU A 95 6.25 16.01 7.57
CA LEU A 95 5.77 17.31 8.06
C LEU A 95 6.72 17.92 9.09
N ARG A 96 7.19 17.13 10.05
CA ARG A 96 8.18 17.58 11.06
C ARG A 96 9.51 18.00 10.45
N ARG A 97 9.88 17.45 9.28
CA ARG A 97 11.10 17.82 8.53
C ARG A 97 10.88 18.94 7.50
N GLY A 98 9.71 19.60 7.53
CA GLY A 98 9.38 20.66 6.58
C GLY A 98 9.19 20.18 5.14
N LYS A 99 9.02 18.87 4.91
CA LYS A 99 8.72 18.31 3.58
C LYS A 99 7.23 18.36 3.32
N THR A 100 6.85 18.51 2.05
CA THR A 100 5.46 18.36 1.63
C THR A 100 5.00 16.93 1.86
N ARG A 101 3.85 16.78 2.52
CA ARG A 101 3.24 15.47 2.77
C ARG A 101 2.79 14.87 1.44
N THR A 102 3.32 13.70 1.10
CA THR A 102 2.89 12.95 -0.08
C THR A 102 1.46 12.40 0.11
N ARG A 103 0.76 12.10 -1.00
CA ARG A 103 -0.61 11.57 -0.92
C ARG A 103 -0.64 10.20 -0.22
N LEU A 104 0.30 9.30 -0.51
CA LEU A 104 0.41 8.01 0.21
C LEU A 104 0.69 8.17 1.70
N ALA A 105 1.39 9.21 2.12
CA ALA A 105 1.60 9.54 3.53
C ALA A 105 0.30 9.96 4.27
N ILE A 106 -0.85 10.02 3.60
CA ILE A 106 -2.17 10.23 4.20
C ILE A 106 -2.86 8.87 4.32
N PHE A 107 -3.32 8.57 5.53
CA PHE A 107 -3.94 7.28 5.90
C PHE A 107 -4.94 6.78 4.86
N GLY A 108 -5.88 7.61 4.40
CA GLY A 108 -6.93 7.17 3.46
C GLY A 108 -6.39 6.71 2.10
N TYR A 109 -5.34 7.34 1.57
CA TYR A 109 -4.75 6.95 0.29
C TYR A 109 -3.85 5.72 0.42
N ALA A 110 -3.07 5.61 1.50
CA ALA A 110 -2.34 4.37 1.80
C ALA A 110 -3.30 3.21 2.01
N TRP A 111 -4.35 3.40 2.81
CA TRP A 111 -5.32 2.34 3.09
C TRP A 111 -5.98 1.81 1.83
N ILE A 112 -6.47 2.68 0.93
CA ILE A 112 -7.13 2.23 -0.30
C ILE A 112 -6.15 1.57 -1.28
N PHE A 113 -4.90 2.03 -1.31
CA PHE A 113 -3.84 1.42 -2.10
C PHE A 113 -3.49 0.01 -1.58
N ALA A 114 -3.14 -0.10 -0.30
CA ALA A 114 -2.82 -1.39 0.33
C ALA A 114 -4.00 -2.37 0.25
N PHE A 115 -5.22 -1.88 0.47
CA PHE A 115 -6.42 -2.70 0.35
C PHE A 115 -6.60 -3.22 -1.07
N ALA A 116 -6.50 -2.37 -2.08
CA ALA A 116 -6.63 -2.80 -3.47
C ALA A 116 -5.54 -3.80 -3.89
N LEU A 117 -4.31 -3.60 -3.40
CA LEU A 117 -3.19 -4.51 -3.61
C LEU A 117 -3.43 -5.86 -2.96
N ALA A 118 -3.83 -5.88 -1.68
CA ALA A 118 -4.13 -7.09 -0.93
C ALA A 118 -5.33 -7.84 -1.54
N ALA A 119 -6.39 -7.12 -1.94
CA ALA A 119 -7.56 -7.68 -2.59
C ALA A 119 -7.19 -8.34 -3.92
N ALA A 120 -6.43 -7.65 -4.77
CA ALA A 120 -6.00 -8.18 -6.06
C ALA A 120 -5.21 -9.48 -5.91
N ARG A 121 -4.32 -9.55 -4.91
CA ARG A 121 -3.60 -10.79 -4.58
C ARG A 121 -4.54 -11.88 -4.12
N MET A 122 -5.40 -11.58 -3.16
CA MET A 122 -6.32 -12.56 -2.58
C MET A 122 -7.24 -13.16 -3.66
N PHE A 123 -7.78 -12.35 -4.58
CA PHE A 123 -8.68 -12.82 -5.63
C PHE A 123 -7.99 -13.63 -6.74
N MET A 124 -6.73 -13.33 -7.06
CA MET A 124 -5.99 -14.07 -8.09
C MET A 124 -5.22 -15.29 -7.56
N GLN A 125 -5.07 -15.42 -6.23
CA GLN A 125 -4.50 -16.60 -5.56
C GLN A 125 -5.56 -17.63 -5.13
N ILE A 126 -6.78 -17.55 -5.68
CA ILE A 126 -7.88 -18.53 -5.48
C ILE A 126 -7.71 -19.67 -6.46
#